data_AF-A0A3D4CV53-F1
#
_entry.id   AF-A0A3D4CV53-F1
#
_cell.length_a   1.000
_cell.length_b   1.000
_cell.length_c   1.000
_cell.angle_alpha   90.00
_cell.angle_beta   90.00
_cell.angle_gamma   90.00
#
_symmetry.space_group_name_H-M   'P 1'
#
loop_
_entity.id
_entity.type
_entity.pdbx_description
1 polymer ?
#
loop_
_entity_poly.entity_id
_entity_poly.type
_entity_poly.pdbx_seq_one_letter_code
_entity_poly.pdbx_strand_id
1 'polypeptide(L)'
;MGPHPYESIPLDVAGYAMGAYLLVVHSLMMWKAEPCKKWLNRLPRHRVAGIYTLAVGMFWFWLLIAPENRGLLSSLTMDIGEFNAVKPWLRVIVPVAFLGMVIYVKEFLFVRALGVVALMASGPLLEAAFNRDPATRLLVPVFSYLLLTAGLFWVGMPYTFRDLASWATASHKRWMGLAMGGLVYGVLTLLCATLFWGGH
;
A
#
# COMPACT_ATOMS: atom_id res chain seq x y z
N MET A 1 22.20 -13.33 -10.23
CA MET A 1 21.49 -12.08 -9.96
C MET A 1 21.65 -11.77 -8.48
N GLY A 2 21.90 -10.51 -8.11
CA GLY A 2 21.95 -10.13 -6.69
C GLY A 2 20.56 -10.24 -6.04
N PRO A 3 20.46 -10.07 -4.70
CA PRO A 3 19.18 -10.06 -4.00
C PRO A 3 18.26 -8.99 -4.59
N HIS A 4 16.95 -9.28 -4.65
CA HIS A 4 15.97 -8.31 -5.13
C HIS A 4 16.00 -7.07 -4.20
N PRO A 5 15.80 -5.83 -4.70
CA PRO A 5 15.86 -4.63 -3.87
C PRO A 5 14.96 -4.69 -2.62
N TYR A 6 13.86 -5.43 -2.65
CA TYR A 6 12.99 -5.62 -1.49
C TYR A 6 13.65 -6.41 -0.36
N GLU A 7 14.44 -7.42 -0.68
CA GLU A 7 15.17 -8.25 0.30
C GLU A 7 16.30 -7.46 0.97
N SER A 8 16.78 -6.42 0.28
CA SER A 8 17.83 -5.53 0.80
C SER A 8 17.30 -4.45 1.74
N ILE A 9 15.98 -4.33 1.92
CA ILE A 9 15.39 -3.34 2.82
C ILE A 9 15.61 -3.79 4.28
N PRO A 10 16.32 -3.00 5.10
CA PRO A 10 16.47 -3.29 6.52
C PRO A 10 15.15 -3.18 7.28
N LEU A 11 15.00 -3.96 8.36
CA LEU A 11 13.75 -4.00 9.11
C LEU A 11 13.43 -2.64 9.76
N ASP A 12 14.45 -1.96 10.28
CA ASP A 12 14.31 -0.64 10.89
C ASP A 12 13.86 0.42 9.87
N VAL A 13 14.41 0.43 8.66
CA VAL A 13 14.02 1.34 7.57
C VAL A 13 12.56 1.15 7.17
N ALA A 14 12.12 -0.11 7.01
CA ALA A 14 10.72 -0.41 6.76
C ALA A 14 9.82 0.05 7.92
N GLY A 15 10.28 -0.16 9.15
CA GLY A 15 9.64 0.33 10.37
C GLY A 15 9.51 1.85 10.44
N TYR A 16 10.56 2.59 10.09
CA TYR A 16 10.56 4.05 10.03
C TYR A 16 9.61 4.56 8.97
N ALA A 17 9.62 3.98 7.77
CA ALA A 17 8.72 4.36 6.69
C ALA A 17 7.25 4.11 7.09
N MET A 18 6.92 2.90 7.58
CA MET A 18 5.58 2.54 8.01
C MET A 18 5.11 3.40 9.19
N GLY A 19 5.95 3.54 10.20
CA GLY A 19 5.67 4.33 11.40
C GLY A 19 5.46 5.81 11.10
N ALA A 20 6.34 6.41 10.28
CA ALA A 20 6.20 7.81 9.86
C ALA A 20 4.92 8.02 9.05
N TYR A 21 4.61 7.13 8.11
CA TYR A 21 3.35 7.16 7.36
C TYR A 21 2.13 7.16 8.30
N LEU A 22 2.09 6.23 9.25
CA LEU A 22 0.99 6.12 10.20
C LEU A 22 0.88 7.36 11.09
N LEU A 23 1.99 7.87 11.63
CA LEU A 23 1.98 9.07 12.45
C LEU A 23 1.48 10.28 11.67
N VAL A 24 1.97 10.50 10.45
CA VAL A 24 1.59 11.65 9.63
C VAL A 24 0.11 11.59 9.29
N VAL A 25 -0.37 10.46 8.77
CA VAL A 25 -1.77 10.30 8.36
C VAL A 25 -2.72 10.47 9.55
N HIS A 26 -2.45 9.78 10.67
CA HIS A 26 -3.35 9.80 11.81
C HIS A 26 -3.27 11.12 12.60
N SER A 27 -2.10 11.77 12.68
CA SER A 27 -1.99 13.12 13.24
C SER A 27 -2.75 14.14 12.40
N LEU A 28 -2.69 14.05 11.06
CA LEU A 28 -3.49 14.90 10.17
C LEU A 28 -5.00 14.67 10.35
N MET A 29 -5.43 13.41 10.54
CA MET A 29 -6.82 13.08 10.85
C MET A 29 -7.30 13.71 12.16
N MET A 30 -6.42 13.86 13.15
CA MET A 30 -6.73 14.52 14.42
C MET A 30 -6.74 16.03 14.31
N TRP A 31 -5.69 16.62 13.72
CA TRP A 31 -5.58 18.07 13.60
C TRP A 31 -6.67 18.64 12.69
N LYS A 32 -6.89 18.06 11.51
CA LYS A 32 -7.81 18.58 10.51
C LYS A 32 -9.01 17.66 10.27
N ALA A 33 -9.67 17.26 11.36
CA ALA A 33 -10.77 16.30 11.33
C ALA A 33 -11.87 16.65 10.31
N GLU A 34 -12.42 17.87 10.32
CA GLU A 34 -13.53 18.24 9.41
C GLU A 34 -13.13 18.23 7.92
N PRO A 35 -12.01 18.87 7.50
CA PRO A 35 -11.51 18.72 6.14
C PRO A 35 -11.23 17.26 5.75
N CYS A 36 -10.61 16.49 6.63
CA CYS A 36 -10.27 15.09 6.36
C CYS A 36 -11.52 14.22 6.17
N LYS A 37 -12.55 14.36 7.01
CA LYS A 37 -13.83 13.66 6.85
C LYS A 37 -14.50 14.00 5.53
N LYS A 38 -14.58 15.29 5.19
CA LYS A 38 -15.18 15.77 3.94
C LYS A 38 -14.44 15.23 2.72
N TRP A 39 -13.11 15.21 2.78
CA TRP A 39 -12.27 14.68 1.72
C TRP A 39 -12.42 13.16 1.60
N LEU A 40 -12.35 12.43 2.72
CA LEU A 40 -12.47 10.96 2.76
C LEU A 40 -13.80 10.47 2.17
N ASN A 41 -14.91 11.18 2.40
CA ASN A 41 -16.21 10.83 1.82
C ASN A 41 -16.34 11.16 0.31
N ARG A 42 -15.53 12.09 -0.21
CA ARG A 42 -15.51 12.46 -1.63
C ARG A 42 -14.53 11.61 -2.44
N LEU A 43 -13.47 11.15 -1.79
CA LEU A 43 -12.37 10.40 -2.35
C LEU A 43 -12.79 9.19 -3.22
N PRO A 44 -13.79 8.37 -2.82
CA PRO A 44 -14.14 7.17 -3.58
C PRO A 44 -14.60 7.49 -5.01
N ARG A 45 -15.16 8.68 -5.24
CA ARG A 45 -15.66 9.12 -6.55
C ARG A 45 -14.72 10.11 -7.25
N HIS A 46 -13.57 10.39 -6.68
CA HIS A 46 -12.64 11.38 -7.22
C HIS A 46 -11.80 10.81 -8.36
N ARG A 47 -12.26 11.00 -9.60
CA ARG A 47 -11.69 10.35 -10.80
C ARG A 47 -10.22 10.69 -11.05
N VAL A 48 -9.84 11.97 -10.95
CA VAL A 48 -8.46 12.41 -11.24
C VAL A 48 -7.46 11.75 -10.30
N ALA A 49 -7.75 11.76 -9.00
CA ALA A 49 -6.96 11.03 -8.00
C ALA A 49 -6.89 9.54 -8.35
N GLY A 50 -8.01 8.93 -8.79
CA GLY A 50 -8.00 7.52 -9.18
C GLY A 50 -7.12 7.21 -10.38
N ILE A 51 -7.04 8.08 -11.38
CA ILE A 51 -6.12 7.91 -12.52
C ILE A 51 -4.67 7.95 -12.05
N TYR A 52 -4.31 8.94 -11.21
CA TYR A 52 -2.95 9.04 -10.69
C TYR A 52 -2.57 7.86 -9.80
N THR A 53 -3.44 7.46 -8.87
CA THR A 53 -3.20 6.29 -8.01
C THR A 53 -3.09 5.02 -8.84
N LEU A 54 -3.91 4.87 -9.89
CA LEU A 54 -3.85 3.69 -10.75
C LEU A 54 -2.55 3.67 -11.55
N ALA A 55 -2.13 4.82 -12.07
CA ALA A 55 -0.87 4.94 -12.79
C ALA A 55 0.30 4.53 -11.90
N VAL A 56 0.34 5.00 -10.65
CA VAL A 56 1.35 4.60 -9.66
C VAL A 56 1.32 3.09 -9.42
N GLY A 57 0.16 2.51 -9.11
CA GLY A 57 0.05 1.07 -8.81
C GLY A 57 0.38 0.18 -10.01
N MET A 58 -0.13 0.50 -11.19
CA MET A 58 0.12 -0.27 -12.42
C MET A 58 1.55 -0.11 -12.91
N PHE A 59 2.13 1.09 -12.80
CA PHE A 59 3.53 1.31 -13.14
C PHE A 59 4.45 0.56 -12.19
N TRP A 60 4.15 0.59 -10.88
CA TRP A 60 4.88 -0.19 -9.89
C TRP A 60 4.82 -1.69 -10.22
N PHE A 61 3.63 -2.24 -10.46
CA PHE A 61 3.49 -3.64 -10.87
C PHE A 61 4.25 -3.95 -12.16
N TRP A 62 4.20 -3.05 -13.15
CA TRP A 62 4.93 -3.21 -14.41
C TRP A 62 6.44 -3.25 -14.23
N LEU A 63 7.00 -2.48 -13.28
CA LEU A 63 8.42 -2.55 -12.92
C LEU A 63 8.82 -3.93 -12.37
N LEU A 64 7.92 -4.58 -11.61
CA LEU A 64 8.16 -5.92 -11.06
C LEU A 64 8.25 -7.01 -12.13
N ILE A 65 7.63 -6.77 -13.29
CA ILE A 65 7.64 -7.68 -14.44
C ILE A 65 8.43 -7.10 -15.61
N ALA A 66 9.28 -6.10 -15.41
CA ALA A 66 9.99 -5.42 -16.48
C ALA A 66 10.90 -6.37 -17.30
N PRO A 67 11.31 -6.00 -18.53
CA PRO A 67 12.27 -6.79 -19.30
C PRO A 67 13.68 -6.75 -18.70
N GLU A 68 14.36 -7.90 -18.68
CA GLU A 68 15.63 -8.13 -17.98
C GLU A 68 16.83 -7.33 -18.54
N ASN A 69 16.67 -6.68 -19.70
CA ASN A 69 17.76 -6.00 -20.43
C ASN A 69 17.62 -4.46 -20.47
N ARG A 70 16.96 -3.86 -19.46
CA ARG A 70 16.63 -2.42 -19.45
C ARG A 70 17.35 -1.61 -18.36
N GLY A 71 18.51 -2.06 -17.90
CA GLY A 71 19.35 -1.35 -16.92
C GLY A 71 18.59 -1.10 -15.61
N LEU A 72 18.48 0.16 -15.19
CA LEU A 72 17.79 0.58 -13.95
C LEU A 72 16.34 0.07 -13.82
N LEU A 73 15.62 -0.11 -14.92
CA LEU A 73 14.23 -0.63 -14.87
C LEU A 73 14.18 -2.13 -14.56
N SER A 74 15.26 -2.86 -14.83
CA SER A 74 15.34 -4.29 -14.58
C SER A 74 15.72 -4.63 -13.14
N SER A 75 16.21 -3.67 -12.34
CA SER A 75 16.65 -3.94 -10.97
C SER A 75 15.50 -4.38 -10.06
N LEU A 76 14.28 -3.93 -10.37
CA LEU A 76 13.06 -4.26 -9.66
C LEU A 76 12.33 -5.49 -10.25
N THR A 77 12.91 -6.16 -11.25
CA THR A 77 12.28 -7.37 -11.79
C THR A 77 12.33 -8.48 -10.76
N MET A 78 11.17 -9.02 -10.41
CA MET A 78 11.02 -10.07 -9.42
C MET A 78 10.86 -11.43 -10.10
N ASP A 79 11.54 -12.45 -9.59
CA ASP A 79 11.27 -13.83 -9.99
C ASP A 79 9.96 -14.31 -9.35
N ILE A 80 8.97 -14.66 -10.19
CA ILE A 80 7.65 -15.16 -9.75
C ILE A 80 7.49 -16.65 -10.02
N GLY A 81 8.62 -17.37 -10.19
CA GLY A 81 8.66 -18.81 -10.39
C GLY A 81 7.95 -19.23 -11.68
N GLU A 82 6.94 -20.10 -11.55
CA GLU A 82 6.20 -20.67 -12.68
C GLU A 82 5.48 -19.62 -13.53
N PHE A 83 5.17 -18.45 -12.97
CA PHE A 83 4.51 -17.36 -13.70
C PHE A 83 5.48 -16.53 -14.57
N ASN A 84 6.78 -16.82 -14.56
CA ASN A 84 7.77 -16.13 -15.40
C ASN A 84 7.42 -16.24 -16.89
N ALA A 85 6.86 -17.37 -17.33
CA ALA A 85 6.41 -17.57 -18.71
C ALA A 85 5.28 -16.60 -19.11
N VAL A 86 4.53 -16.08 -18.15
CA VAL A 86 3.41 -15.15 -18.37
C VAL A 86 3.87 -13.69 -18.40
N LYS A 87 5.08 -13.37 -17.89
CA LYS A 87 5.60 -11.98 -17.86
C LYS A 87 5.54 -11.25 -19.21
N PRO A 88 5.92 -11.85 -20.35
CA PRO A 88 5.83 -11.17 -21.65
C PRO A 88 4.41 -10.70 -21.96
N TRP A 89 3.41 -11.52 -21.64
CA TRP A 89 2.00 -11.18 -21.82
C TRP A 89 1.56 -10.09 -20.84
N LEU A 90 1.92 -10.22 -19.56
CA LEU A 90 1.59 -9.21 -18.54
C LEU A 90 2.17 -7.83 -18.87
N ARG A 91 3.37 -7.75 -19.46
CA ARG A 91 3.99 -6.47 -19.88
C ARG A 91 3.15 -5.70 -20.89
N VAL A 92 2.35 -6.39 -21.70
CA VAL A 92 1.42 -5.79 -22.67
C VAL A 92 0.03 -5.60 -22.07
N ILE A 93 -0.45 -6.59 -21.31
CA ILE A 93 -1.77 -6.55 -20.68
C ILE A 93 -1.87 -5.42 -19.66
N VAL A 94 -0.82 -5.14 -18.88
CA VAL A 94 -0.86 -4.11 -17.83
C VAL A 94 -1.12 -2.70 -18.39
N PRO A 95 -0.38 -2.20 -19.40
CA PRO A 95 -0.73 -0.94 -20.06
C PRO A 95 -2.11 -0.92 -20.70
N VAL A 96 -2.53 -2.01 -21.35
CA VAL A 96 -3.87 -2.11 -21.97
C VAL A 96 -4.97 -2.08 -20.90
N ALA A 97 -4.78 -2.79 -19.80
CA ALA A 97 -5.69 -2.81 -18.66
C ALA A 97 -5.74 -1.44 -17.98
N PHE A 98 -4.61 -0.75 -17.84
CA PHE A 98 -4.58 0.63 -17.34
C PHE A 98 -5.46 1.54 -18.20
N LEU A 99 -5.27 1.55 -19.52
CA LEU A 99 -6.08 2.36 -20.43
C LEU A 99 -7.56 1.95 -20.38
N GLY A 100 -7.86 0.65 -20.39
CA GLY A 100 -9.21 0.12 -20.27
C GLY A 100 -9.89 0.57 -18.98
N MET A 101 -9.20 0.51 -17.85
CA MET A 101 -9.73 0.99 -16.56
C MET A 101 -9.99 2.49 -16.60
N VAL A 102 -9.08 3.31 -17.14
CA VAL A 102 -9.28 4.77 -17.23
C VAL A 102 -10.48 5.14 -18.11
N ILE A 103 -10.71 4.43 -19.20
CA ILE A 103 -11.77 4.71 -20.18
C ILE A 103 -13.13 4.19 -19.68
N TYR A 104 -13.18 2.91 -19.29
CA TYR A 104 -14.43 2.20 -19.02
C TYR A 104 -14.87 2.26 -17.55
N VAL A 105 -13.94 2.37 -16.60
CA VAL A 105 -14.27 2.46 -15.17
C VAL A 105 -14.40 3.91 -14.75
N LYS A 106 -15.64 4.39 -14.73
CA LYS A 106 -15.96 5.78 -14.36
C LYS A 106 -16.18 5.95 -12.85
N GLU A 107 -16.65 4.92 -12.16
CA GLU A 107 -16.93 4.97 -10.73
C GLU A 107 -15.89 4.17 -9.93
N PHE A 108 -15.59 4.67 -8.73
CA PHE A 108 -14.70 4.00 -7.77
C PHE A 108 -13.30 3.63 -8.27
N LEU A 109 -12.84 4.29 -9.35
CA LEU A 109 -11.50 4.08 -9.90
C LEU A 109 -10.43 4.29 -8.83
N PHE A 110 -10.59 5.32 -7.99
CA PHE A 110 -9.67 5.60 -6.90
C PHE A 110 -9.57 4.46 -5.89
N VAL A 111 -10.71 3.91 -5.46
CA VAL A 111 -10.70 2.84 -4.46
C VAL A 111 -10.03 1.58 -5.01
N ARG A 112 -10.34 1.20 -6.25
CA ARG A 112 -9.71 0.05 -6.90
C ARG A 112 -8.21 0.26 -7.03
N ALA A 113 -7.80 1.44 -7.48
CA ALA A 113 -6.41 1.82 -7.61
C ALA A 113 -5.67 1.84 -6.26
N LEU A 114 -6.32 2.33 -5.20
CA LEU A 114 -5.80 2.28 -3.84
C LEU A 114 -5.58 0.84 -3.41
N GLY A 115 -6.50 -0.07 -3.75
CA GLY A 115 -6.33 -1.49 -3.52
C GLY A 115 -5.12 -2.08 -4.26
N VAL A 116 -4.89 -1.71 -5.52
CA VAL A 116 -3.68 -2.11 -6.27
C VAL A 116 -2.42 -1.61 -5.57
N VAL A 117 -2.37 -0.34 -5.17
CA VAL A 117 -1.21 0.22 -4.45
C VAL A 117 -1.01 -0.46 -3.10
N ALA A 118 -2.08 -0.77 -2.37
CA ALA A 118 -2.03 -1.52 -1.12
C ALA A 118 -1.38 -2.90 -1.32
N LEU A 119 -1.77 -3.62 -2.38
CA LEU A 119 -1.15 -4.91 -2.73
C LEU A 119 0.34 -4.77 -3.06
N MET A 120 0.73 -3.71 -3.79
CA MET A 120 2.13 -3.47 -4.14
C MET A 120 2.98 -3.07 -2.94
N ALA A 121 2.43 -2.27 -2.03
CA ALA A 121 3.14 -1.79 -0.84
C ALA A 121 3.39 -2.89 0.20
N SER A 122 2.52 -3.90 0.26
CA SER A 122 2.70 -5.01 1.21
C SER A 122 3.90 -5.91 0.87
N GLY A 123 4.28 -6.04 -0.40
CA GLY A 123 5.45 -6.83 -0.82
C GLY A 123 6.75 -6.43 -0.12
N PRO A 124 7.27 -5.19 -0.29
CA PRO A 124 8.51 -4.76 0.35
C PRO A 124 8.44 -4.78 1.89
N LEU A 125 7.27 -4.51 2.48
CA LEU A 125 7.11 -4.58 3.93
C LEU A 125 7.22 -6.02 4.46
N LEU A 126 6.61 -6.99 3.77
CA LEU A 126 6.69 -8.40 4.14
C LEU A 126 8.11 -8.94 3.98
N GLU A 127 8.80 -8.60 2.89
CA GLU A 127 10.19 -9.01 2.66
C GLU A 127 11.14 -8.42 3.71
N ALA A 128 11.00 -7.14 4.05
CA ALA A 128 11.82 -6.51 5.09
C ALA A 128 11.69 -7.22 6.46
N ALA A 129 10.50 -7.73 6.76
CA ALA A 129 10.21 -8.43 8.01
C ALA A 129 10.42 -9.95 7.93
N PHE A 130 10.73 -10.51 6.76
CA PHE A 130 10.85 -11.95 6.57
C PHE A 130 12.08 -12.50 7.31
N ASN A 131 11.91 -13.62 8.04
CA ASN A 131 12.98 -14.32 8.77
C ASN A 131 13.91 -13.45 9.66
N ARG A 132 13.42 -12.33 10.20
CA ARG A 132 14.18 -11.55 11.21
C ARG A 132 13.98 -12.12 12.62
N ASP A 133 14.97 -11.95 13.50
CA ASP A 133 14.94 -12.51 14.86
C ASP A 133 13.93 -11.83 15.81
N PRO A 134 13.82 -10.49 15.87
CA PRO A 134 13.00 -9.83 16.89
C PRO A 134 11.52 -10.17 16.74
N ALA A 135 10.88 -10.70 17.80
CA ALA A 135 9.44 -11.00 17.78
C ALA A 135 8.57 -9.76 17.51
N THR A 136 9.04 -8.58 17.92
CA THR A 136 8.36 -7.30 17.68
C THR A 136 8.23 -6.96 16.20
N ARG A 137 9.04 -7.56 15.31
CA ARG A 137 8.92 -7.41 13.85
C ARG A 137 7.52 -7.69 13.34
N LEU A 138 6.73 -8.50 14.06
CA LEU A 138 5.37 -8.91 13.70
C LEU A 138 4.39 -7.74 13.51
N LEU A 139 4.72 -6.54 14.01
CA LEU A 139 3.97 -5.32 13.66
C LEU A 139 3.94 -5.11 12.13
N VAL A 140 5.06 -5.29 11.43
CA VAL A 140 5.13 -5.08 9.98
C VAL A 140 4.26 -6.07 9.19
N PRO A 141 4.37 -7.41 9.35
CA PRO A 141 3.55 -8.35 8.61
C PRO A 141 2.07 -8.30 9.03
N VAL A 142 1.74 -8.05 10.31
CA VAL A 142 0.33 -7.90 10.72
C VAL A 142 -0.32 -6.73 9.98
N PHE A 143 0.34 -5.56 9.94
CA PHE A 143 -0.12 -4.43 9.16
C PHE A 143 -0.22 -4.78 7.67
N SER A 144 0.80 -5.44 7.12
CA SER A 144 0.86 -5.79 5.70
C SER A 144 -0.23 -6.76 5.27
N TYR A 145 -0.59 -7.75 6.11
CA TYR A 145 -1.68 -8.67 5.84
C TYR A 145 -3.06 -8.01 5.96
N LEU A 146 -3.24 -7.10 6.91
CA LEU A 146 -4.46 -6.27 6.97
C LEU A 146 -4.58 -5.40 5.71
N LEU A 147 -3.47 -4.81 5.26
CA LEU A 147 -3.41 -3.99 4.05
C LEU A 147 -3.65 -4.83 2.79
N LEU A 148 -3.09 -6.03 2.69
CA LEU A 148 -3.35 -6.98 1.60
C LEU A 148 -4.83 -7.33 1.53
N THR A 149 -5.41 -7.70 2.67
CA THR A 149 -6.83 -8.07 2.77
C THR A 149 -7.71 -6.91 2.33
N ALA A 150 -7.47 -5.72 2.88
CA ALA A 150 -8.17 -4.50 2.47
C ALA A 150 -8.01 -4.23 0.97
N GLY A 151 -6.79 -4.39 0.44
CA GLY A 151 -6.48 -4.21 -0.97
C GLY A 151 -7.28 -5.13 -1.89
N LEU A 152 -7.37 -6.42 -1.56
CA LEU A 152 -8.18 -7.40 -2.30
C LEU A 152 -9.66 -6.98 -2.34
N PHE A 153 -10.22 -6.60 -1.19
CA PHE A 153 -11.60 -6.11 -1.12
C PHE A 153 -11.80 -4.80 -1.89
N TRP A 154 -10.85 -3.87 -1.86
CA TRP A 154 -11.00 -2.59 -2.57
C TRP A 154 -10.88 -2.72 -4.08
N VAL A 155 -10.10 -3.67 -4.59
CA VAL A 155 -10.04 -4.00 -6.02
C VAL A 155 -11.36 -4.62 -6.49
N GLY A 156 -11.85 -5.66 -5.81
CA GLY A 156 -13.05 -6.40 -6.24
C GLY A 156 -14.39 -5.76 -5.84
N MET A 157 -14.46 -5.20 -4.62
CA MET A 157 -15.65 -4.68 -3.97
C MET A 157 -15.41 -3.27 -3.43
N PRO A 158 -15.18 -2.27 -4.30
CA PRO A 158 -14.76 -0.93 -3.87
C PRO A 158 -15.78 -0.16 -3.01
N TYR A 159 -17.06 -0.59 -2.99
CA TYR A 159 -18.06 -0.01 -2.11
C TYR A 159 -17.72 -0.23 -0.62
N THR A 160 -16.93 -1.26 -0.28
CA THR A 160 -16.49 -1.51 1.10
C THR A 160 -15.69 -0.35 1.68
N PHE A 161 -14.82 0.29 0.88
CA PHE A 161 -14.10 1.50 1.32
C PHE A 161 -15.05 2.68 1.54
N ARG A 162 -16.02 2.87 0.62
CA ARG A 162 -17.03 3.94 0.75
C ARG A 162 -17.83 3.76 2.04
N ASP A 163 -18.24 2.54 2.34
CA ASP A 163 -19.06 2.24 3.51
C ASP A 163 -18.24 2.39 4.80
N LEU A 164 -16.97 1.98 4.79
CA LEU A 164 -16.04 2.22 5.88
C LEU A 164 -15.81 3.72 6.12
N ALA A 165 -15.60 4.51 5.05
CA ALA A 165 -15.46 5.96 5.13
C ALA A 165 -16.71 6.62 5.72
N SER A 166 -17.90 6.23 5.25
CA SER A 166 -19.17 6.71 5.79
C SER A 166 -19.34 6.35 7.27
N TRP A 167 -19.03 5.11 7.65
CA TRP A 167 -19.12 4.64 9.03
C TRP A 167 -18.15 5.38 9.97
N ALA A 168 -16.91 5.58 9.52
CA ALA A 168 -15.85 6.25 10.26
C ALA A 168 -16.17 7.74 10.48
N THR A 169 -16.73 8.41 9.48
CA THR A 169 -17.03 9.85 9.54
C THR A 169 -18.37 10.18 10.20
N ALA A 170 -19.27 9.19 10.37
CA ALA A 170 -20.59 9.37 10.98
C ALA A 170 -20.57 9.78 12.47
N SER A 171 -19.48 9.52 13.20
CA SER A 171 -19.37 9.88 14.61
C SER A 171 -17.97 10.38 14.93
N HIS A 172 -17.88 11.49 15.67
CA HIS A 172 -16.61 12.01 16.15
C HIS A 172 -15.85 10.99 17.00
N LYS A 173 -16.56 10.20 17.83
CA LYS A 173 -15.93 9.14 18.65
C LYS A 173 -15.30 8.05 17.79
N ARG A 174 -15.96 7.61 16.72
CA ARG A 174 -15.42 6.60 15.78
C ARG A 174 -14.19 7.13 15.05
N TRP A 175 -14.30 8.35 14.54
CA TRP A 175 -13.19 9.04 13.88
C TRP A 175 -11.95 9.16 14.79
N MET A 176 -12.14 9.62 16.03
CA MET A 176 -11.07 9.71 17.02
C MET A 176 -10.53 8.33 17.43
N GLY A 177 -11.39 7.32 17.57
CA GLY A 177 -10.95 5.95 17.87
C GLY A 177 -10.03 5.38 16.80
N LEU A 178 -10.37 5.55 15.51
CA LEU A 178 -9.53 5.14 14.39
C LEU A 178 -8.23 5.95 14.32
N ALA A 179 -8.34 7.27 14.48
CA ALA A 179 -7.20 8.17 14.48
C ALA A 179 -6.18 7.81 15.59
N MET A 180 -6.66 7.66 16.83
CA MET A 180 -5.80 7.29 17.96
C MET A 180 -5.26 5.87 17.82
N GLY A 181 -6.07 4.90 17.35
CA GLY A 181 -5.62 3.53 17.16
C GLY A 181 -4.43 3.43 16.20
N GLY A 182 -4.54 4.07 15.03
CA GLY A 182 -3.43 4.09 14.08
C GLY A 182 -2.24 4.95 14.53
N LEU A 183 -2.47 6.01 15.31
CA LEU A 183 -1.40 6.79 15.93
C LEU A 183 -0.60 5.96 16.93
N VAL A 184 -1.28 5.27 17.85
CA VAL A 184 -0.66 4.36 18.84
C VAL A 184 0.13 3.27 18.13
N TYR A 185 -0.46 2.66 17.09
CA TYR A 185 0.24 1.64 16.30
C TYR A 185 1.49 2.18 15.62
N GLY A 186 1.42 3.41 15.07
CA GLY A 186 2.57 4.10 14.47
C GLY A 186 3.67 4.42 15.49
N VAL A 187 3.30 4.89 16.69
CA VAL A 187 4.25 5.15 17.79
C VAL A 187 4.94 3.85 18.21
N LEU A 188 4.18 2.78 18.45
CA LEU A 188 4.73 1.48 18.83
C LEU A 188 5.69 0.94 17.76
N THR A 189 5.32 1.06 16.49
CA THR A 189 6.17 0.66 15.37
C THR A 189 7.48 1.44 15.37
N LEU A 190 7.44 2.77 15.51
CA LEU A 190 8.65 3.60 15.51
C LEU A 190 9.54 3.31 16.72
N LEU A 191 8.96 3.14 17.90
CA LEU A 191 9.72 2.77 19.09
C LEU A 191 10.37 1.39 18.93
N CYS A 192 9.68 0.43 18.30
CA CYS A 192 10.29 -0.86 18.03
C CYS A 192 11.40 -0.77 16.98
N ALA A 193 11.21 0.05 15.94
CA ALA A 193 12.22 0.29 14.93
C ALA A 193 13.50 0.91 15.52
N THR A 194 13.36 1.91 16.39
CA THR A 194 14.51 2.59 17.02
C THR A 194 15.21 1.74 18.08
N LEU A 195 14.46 1.00 18.90
CA LEU A 195 15.00 0.33 20.08
C LEU A 195 15.42 -1.12 19.82
N PHE A 196 14.78 -1.82 18.88
CA PHE A 196 14.91 -3.27 18.73
C PHE A 196 15.27 -3.76 17.33
N TRP A 197 15.10 -2.95 16.27
CA TRP A 197 15.32 -3.41 14.89
C TRP A 197 16.61 -2.88 14.27
N GLY A 198 17.33 -1.99 14.95
CA GLY A 198 18.63 -1.50 14.49
C GLY A 198 19.62 -2.65 14.32
N GLY A 199 20.20 -2.78 13.12
CA GLY A 199 21.16 -3.83 12.80
C GLY A 199 20.56 -5.15 12.30
N HIS A 200 19.25 -5.20 12.05
CA HIS A 200 18.53 -6.36 11.50
C HIS A 200 18.03 -6.18 10.08
#